data_AF-A0A953EYW2-F1
#
_entry.id   AF-A0A953EYW2-F1
#
_cell.length_a   1.000
_cell.length_b   1.000
_cell.length_c   1.000
_cell.angle_alpha   90.00
_cell.angle_beta   90.00
_cell.angle_gamma   90.00
#
_symmetry.space_group_name_H-M   'P 1'
#
loop_
_entity.id
_entity.type
_entity.pdbx_description
1 polymer ?
#
loop_
_entity_poly.entity_id
_entity_poly.type
_entity_poly.pdbx_seq_one_letter_code
_entity_poly.pdbx_strand_id
1 'polypeptide(L)'
;MKSKLAATLVIAYCTVGLSHAVEARDQSAHKEAPALERFAMLEGEWIGKGMHGDTEQEVRVVYKVTSGGSAVVETMGPDTDHEMVTVIHPDGDSLLLTHYCMLGNQPQMRAKPRPGDNQVAFEFVRATNLASDKDMYMRSVTFTFVDQDTLKTEWTNYSDGKEAGKSAFEFKRQK
;
A
#
# COMPACT_ATOMS: atom_id res chain seq x y z
N MET A 1 44.65 -53.61 -58.05
CA MET A 1 43.70 -52.76 -58.81
C MET A 1 42.82 -52.00 -57.81
N LYS A 2 43.00 -50.67 -57.76
CA LYS A 2 42.03 -49.62 -57.34
C LYS A 2 41.26 -49.78 -56.01
N SER A 3 41.81 -49.12 -54.99
CA SER A 3 41.19 -48.28 -53.93
C SER A 3 39.67 -48.29 -53.73
N LYS A 4 39.23 -48.30 -52.45
CA LYS A 4 38.40 -47.23 -51.87
C LYS A 4 38.73 -47.03 -50.38
N LEU A 5 39.22 -45.84 -50.03
CA LEU A 5 39.21 -45.31 -48.67
C LEU A 5 37.76 -45.04 -48.25
N ALA A 6 37.39 -45.40 -47.03
CA ALA A 6 36.21 -44.87 -46.35
C ALA A 6 36.71 -44.06 -45.16
N ALA A 7 36.51 -42.75 -45.23
CA ALA A 7 36.85 -41.80 -44.17
C ALA A 7 35.78 -41.88 -43.07
N THR A 8 36.19 -42.19 -41.85
CA THR A 8 35.35 -42.15 -40.65
C THR A 8 35.14 -40.69 -40.25
N LEU A 9 33.92 -40.18 -40.43
CA LEU A 9 33.50 -38.87 -39.95
C LEU A 9 33.27 -38.94 -38.44
N VAL A 10 34.17 -38.37 -37.65
CA VAL A 10 33.97 -38.17 -36.21
C VAL A 10 33.11 -36.92 -36.04
N ILE A 11 31.84 -37.10 -35.69
CA ILE A 11 30.94 -36.00 -35.31
C ILE A 11 31.31 -35.59 -33.88
N ALA A 12 31.99 -34.46 -33.75
CA ALA A 12 32.22 -33.82 -32.46
C ALA A 12 30.89 -33.28 -31.92
N TYR A 13 30.37 -33.89 -30.85
CA TYR A 13 29.26 -33.34 -30.07
C TYR A 13 29.76 -32.12 -29.29
N CYS A 14 29.51 -30.92 -29.80
CA CYS A 14 29.53 -29.71 -28.98
C CYS A 14 28.29 -29.71 -28.10
N THR A 15 28.41 -30.22 -26.87
CA THR A 15 27.41 -30.00 -25.83
C THR A 15 27.39 -28.51 -25.47
N VAL A 16 26.47 -27.76 -26.07
CA VAL A 16 26.15 -26.41 -25.63
C VAL A 16 25.49 -26.54 -24.26
N GLY A 17 26.23 -26.21 -23.21
CA GLY A 17 25.66 -26.06 -21.88
C GLY A 17 24.64 -24.93 -21.90
N LEU A 18 23.35 -25.27 -21.81
CA LEU A 18 22.31 -24.31 -21.45
C LEU A 18 22.53 -23.96 -19.97
N SER A 19 23.43 -23.02 -19.73
CA SER A 19 23.40 -22.20 -18.52
C SER A 19 22.08 -21.45 -18.53
N HIS A 20 21.08 -21.96 -17.81
CA HIS A 20 19.97 -21.12 -17.37
C HIS A 20 20.55 -20.16 -16.34
N ALA A 21 21.18 -19.08 -16.82
CA ALA A 21 21.29 -17.89 -16.03
C ALA A 21 19.85 -17.44 -15.78
N VAL A 22 19.33 -17.80 -14.61
CA VAL A 22 18.24 -17.03 -14.00
C VAL A 22 18.83 -15.65 -13.86
N GLU A 23 18.57 -14.77 -14.83
CA GLU A 23 18.78 -13.35 -14.65
C GLU A 23 18.03 -13.00 -13.37
N ALA A 24 18.79 -12.70 -12.33
CA ALA A 24 18.28 -12.01 -11.17
C ALA A 24 17.58 -10.78 -11.74
N ARG A 25 16.25 -10.83 -11.78
CA ARG A 25 15.45 -9.65 -12.13
C ARG A 25 15.88 -8.60 -11.14
N ASP A 26 16.57 -7.60 -11.68
CA ASP A 26 16.99 -6.43 -10.98
C ASP A 26 15.76 -5.86 -10.25
N GLN A 27 15.73 -6.02 -8.92
CA GLN A 27 14.68 -5.50 -8.05
C GLN A 27 14.78 -3.97 -7.92
N SER A 28 15.64 -3.29 -8.71
CA SER A 28 15.86 -1.85 -8.68
C SER A 28 14.76 -1.00 -9.33
N ALA A 29 13.73 -1.59 -9.95
CA ALA A 29 12.72 -0.83 -10.69
C ALA A 29 11.74 -0.05 -9.79
N HIS A 30 11.74 -0.27 -8.47
CA HIS A 30 11.14 0.67 -7.54
C HIS A 30 12.14 1.78 -7.28
N LYS A 31 12.12 2.80 -8.16
CA LYS A 31 12.68 4.12 -7.88
C LYS A 31 12.34 4.44 -6.42
N GLU A 32 13.35 4.51 -5.55
CA GLU A 32 13.18 4.74 -4.12
C GLU A 32 12.14 5.83 -3.94
N ALA A 33 11.00 5.48 -3.37
CA ALA A 33 9.93 6.41 -3.06
C ALA A 33 10.05 6.62 -1.55
N PRO A 34 10.84 7.60 -1.07
CA PRO A 34 11.18 7.71 0.35
C PRO A 34 9.94 7.93 1.22
N ALA A 35 8.87 8.47 0.62
CA ALA A 35 7.57 8.58 1.26
C ALA A 35 6.92 7.22 1.52
N LEU A 36 7.01 6.25 0.61
CA LEU A 36 6.46 4.90 0.78
C LEU A 36 7.24 4.12 1.84
N GLU A 37 8.56 4.28 1.92
CA GLU A 37 9.40 3.62 2.95
C GLU A 37 8.89 3.91 4.36
N ARG A 38 8.41 5.13 4.60
CA ARG A 38 7.80 5.50 5.88
C ARG A 38 6.54 4.69 6.20
N PHE A 39 5.71 4.40 5.21
CA PHE A 39 4.56 3.51 5.37
C PHE A 39 4.99 2.04 5.49
N ALA A 40 6.04 1.63 4.78
CA ALA A 40 6.57 0.27 4.89
C ALA A 40 7.06 -0.04 6.32
N MET A 41 7.63 0.95 7.03
CA MET A 41 8.01 0.81 8.45
C MET A 41 6.82 0.55 9.39
N LEU A 42 5.58 0.74 8.94
CA LEU A 42 4.40 0.41 9.73
C LEU A 42 4.09 -1.09 9.74
N GLU A 43 4.74 -1.90 8.89
CA GLU A 43 4.47 -3.34 8.80
C GLU A 43 4.35 -4.02 10.16
N GLY A 44 3.30 -4.83 10.31
CA GLY A 44 2.92 -5.48 11.56
C GLY A 44 1.55 -5.04 12.07
N GLU A 45 1.29 -5.38 13.33
CA GLU A 45 0.00 -5.18 13.98
C GLU A 45 0.05 -4.01 14.96
N TRP A 46 -1.05 -3.29 15.03
CA TRP A 46 -1.21 -2.15 15.91
C TRP A 46 -2.59 -2.16 16.54
N ILE A 47 -2.66 -1.72 17.79
CA ILE A 47 -3.91 -1.54 18.53
C ILE A 47 -4.05 -0.07 18.83
N GLY A 48 -5.21 0.49 18.50
CA GLY A 48 -5.52 1.87 18.77
C GLY A 48 -6.85 2.02 19.46
N LYS A 49 -7.07 3.23 19.93
CA LYS A 49 -8.37 3.66 20.43
C LYS A 49 -8.92 4.70 19.49
N GLY A 50 -10.12 4.46 18.99
CA GLY A 50 -10.87 5.36 18.13
C GLY A 50 -12.11 5.86 18.85
N MET A 51 -12.48 7.11 18.59
CA MET A 51 -13.79 7.63 19.00
C MET A 51 -14.80 7.34 17.91
N HIS A 52 -15.88 6.63 18.25
CA HIS A 52 -17.06 6.49 17.41
C HIS A 52 -18.25 7.18 18.11
N GLY A 53 -18.47 8.46 17.77
CA GLY A 53 -19.31 9.35 18.58
C GLY A 53 -18.67 9.59 19.94
N ASP A 54 -19.43 9.42 21.03
CA ASP A 54 -18.95 9.62 22.41
C ASP A 54 -18.34 8.35 23.03
N THR A 55 -18.26 7.24 22.28
CA THR A 55 -17.73 5.97 22.79
C THR A 55 -16.33 5.70 22.26
N GLU A 56 -15.40 5.47 23.17
CA GLU A 56 -14.06 4.98 22.85
C GLU A 56 -14.15 3.48 22.55
N GLN A 57 -13.67 3.08 21.37
CA GLN A 57 -13.60 1.68 20.95
C GLN A 57 -12.17 1.31 20.59
N GLU A 58 -11.76 0.11 20.98
CA GLU A 58 -10.49 -0.45 20.54
C GLU A 58 -10.60 -0.88 19.07
N VAL A 59 -9.57 -0.56 18.29
CA VAL A 59 -9.48 -0.89 16.86
C VAL A 59 -8.11 -1.49 16.59
N ARG A 60 -8.11 -2.71 16.04
CA ARG A 60 -6.90 -3.33 15.49
C ARG A 60 -6.68 -2.84 14.07
N VAL A 61 -5.42 -2.56 13.71
CA VAL A 61 -5.00 -2.30 12.34
C VAL A 61 -3.76 -3.11 12.00
N VAL A 62 -3.74 -3.66 10.80
CA VAL A 62 -2.61 -4.44 10.28
C VAL A 62 -2.07 -3.75 9.05
N TYR A 63 -0.75 -3.52 9.03
CA TYR A 63 -0.05 -3.05 7.85
C TYR A 63 0.77 -4.19 7.24
N LYS A 64 0.68 -4.35 5.93
CA LYS A 64 1.43 -5.36 5.19
C LYS A 64 2.11 -4.73 3.98
N VAL A 65 3.42 -4.96 3.84
CA VAL A 65 4.11 -4.68 2.58
C VAL A 65 3.75 -5.77 1.58
N THR A 66 3.34 -5.38 0.37
CA THR A 66 2.87 -6.32 -0.66
C THR A 66 3.44 -5.95 -2.03
N SER A 67 3.06 -6.72 -3.06
CA SER A 67 3.41 -6.44 -4.46
C SER A 67 4.93 -6.27 -4.69
N GLY A 68 5.74 -7.08 -4.00
CA GLY A 68 7.20 -7.01 -4.10
C GLY A 68 7.82 -5.74 -3.49
N GLY A 69 7.12 -5.07 -2.57
CA GLY A 69 7.59 -3.83 -1.94
C GLY A 69 6.98 -2.56 -2.55
N SER A 70 6.14 -2.68 -3.57
CA SER A 70 5.61 -1.53 -4.31
C SER A 70 4.38 -0.88 -3.66
N ALA A 71 3.81 -1.48 -2.63
CA ALA A 71 2.59 -1.02 -1.99
C ALA A 71 2.51 -1.48 -0.52
N VAL A 72 1.77 -0.72 0.28
CA VAL A 72 1.40 -1.05 1.65
C VAL A 72 -0.12 -1.19 1.72
N VAL A 73 -0.60 -2.28 2.33
CA VAL A 73 -2.01 -2.48 2.63
C VAL A 73 -2.21 -2.27 4.12
N GLU A 74 -3.07 -1.32 4.47
CA GLU A 74 -3.66 -1.13 5.80
C GLU A 74 -4.99 -1.88 5.82
N THR A 75 -5.21 -2.72 6.83
CA THR A 75 -6.50 -3.35 7.12
C THR A 75 -6.92 -2.95 8.53
N MET A 76 -7.94 -2.11 8.64
CA MET A 76 -8.51 -1.63 9.90
C MET A 76 -9.74 -2.46 10.26
N GLY A 77 -9.83 -2.91 11.52
CA GLY A 77 -10.89 -3.81 11.97
C GLY A 77 -10.91 -5.16 11.23
N PRO A 78 -9.76 -5.83 11.04
CA PRO A 78 -9.69 -7.11 10.33
C PRO A 78 -10.64 -8.16 10.91
N ASP A 79 -11.24 -8.97 10.05
CA ASP A 79 -12.17 -10.06 10.39
C ASP A 79 -13.48 -9.57 11.07
N THR A 80 -13.87 -8.30 10.85
CA THR A 80 -15.14 -7.73 11.33
C THR A 80 -16.03 -7.29 10.17
N ASP A 81 -17.33 -7.15 10.43
CA ASP A 81 -18.29 -6.58 9.46
C ASP A 81 -18.01 -5.11 9.11
N HIS A 82 -17.10 -4.46 9.85
CA HIS A 82 -16.68 -3.08 9.69
C HIS A 82 -15.25 -2.96 9.15
N GLU A 83 -14.69 -4.05 8.60
CA GLU A 83 -13.34 -4.04 8.02
C GLU A 83 -13.24 -2.98 6.91
N MET A 84 -12.16 -2.20 6.97
CA MET A 84 -11.81 -1.22 5.95
C MET A 84 -10.38 -1.47 5.49
N VAL A 85 -10.15 -1.30 4.19
CA VAL A 85 -8.84 -1.54 3.59
C VAL A 85 -8.33 -0.29 2.91
N THR A 86 -7.10 0.12 3.18
CA THR A 86 -6.44 1.21 2.46
C THR A 86 -5.19 0.67 1.76
N VAL A 87 -5.08 0.88 0.45
CA VAL A 87 -3.89 0.51 -0.32
C VAL A 87 -3.12 1.77 -0.69
N ILE A 88 -1.88 1.87 -0.24
CA ILE A 88 -0.98 3.03 -0.44
C ILE A 88 0.14 2.63 -1.39
N HIS A 89 0.38 3.42 -2.43
CA HIS A 89 1.45 3.16 -3.39
C HIS A 89 1.99 4.46 -4.02
N PRO A 90 3.18 4.43 -4.67
CA PRO A 90 3.70 5.57 -5.42
C PRO A 90 2.82 5.94 -6.62
N ASP A 91 2.68 7.23 -6.88
CA ASP A 91 2.03 7.83 -8.06
C ASP A 91 2.90 9.00 -8.55
N GLY A 92 3.87 8.69 -9.42
CA GLY A 92 4.92 9.64 -9.81
C GLY A 92 5.81 10.02 -8.63
N ASP A 93 5.91 11.32 -8.35
CA ASP A 93 6.67 11.86 -7.21
C ASP A 93 5.80 12.04 -5.93
N SER A 94 4.60 11.45 -5.92
CA SER A 94 3.66 11.49 -4.79
C SER A 94 3.23 10.08 -4.36
N LEU A 95 2.39 9.98 -3.33
CA LEU A 95 1.68 8.76 -2.96
C LEU A 95 0.20 8.91 -3.32
N LEU A 96 -0.38 7.83 -3.81
CA LEU A 96 -1.82 7.65 -3.92
C LEU A 96 -2.26 6.59 -2.93
N LEU A 97 -3.41 6.80 -2.32
CA LEU A 97 -4.12 5.76 -1.61
C LEU A 97 -5.52 5.56 -2.21
N THR A 98 -5.98 4.32 -2.19
CA THR A 98 -7.40 3.98 -2.39
C THR A 98 -7.90 3.36 -1.09
N HIS A 99 -8.94 3.95 -0.53
CA HIS A 99 -9.59 3.46 0.69
C HIS A 99 -10.89 2.75 0.31
N TYR A 100 -11.01 1.48 0.65
CA TYR A 100 -12.19 0.65 0.53
C TYR A 100 -12.95 0.74 1.84
N CYS A 101 -14.01 1.55 1.85
CA CYS A 101 -14.80 1.83 3.04
C CYS A 101 -15.85 0.73 3.26
N MET A 102 -16.23 0.50 4.53
CA MET A 102 -17.36 -0.38 4.88
C MET A 102 -18.69 0.05 4.25
N LEU A 103 -18.82 1.33 3.87
CA LEU A 103 -19.98 1.87 3.16
C LEU A 103 -20.05 1.42 1.69
N GLY A 104 -19.06 0.64 1.21
CA GLY A 104 -19.00 0.13 -0.15
C GLY A 104 -18.45 1.12 -1.17
N ASN A 105 -18.00 2.30 -0.76
CA ASN A 105 -17.34 3.28 -1.64
C ASN A 105 -15.81 3.14 -1.63
N GLN A 106 -15.17 3.64 -2.70
CA GLN A 106 -13.71 3.60 -2.87
C GLN A 106 -13.08 4.97 -3.21
N PRO A 107 -13.03 5.92 -2.26
CA PRO A 107 -12.33 7.18 -2.45
C PRO A 107 -10.83 6.97 -2.66
N GLN A 108 -10.29 7.71 -3.63
CA GLN A 108 -8.87 7.82 -3.90
C GLN A 108 -8.37 9.17 -3.43
N MET A 109 -7.24 9.16 -2.74
CA MET A 109 -6.64 10.35 -2.18
C MET A 109 -5.17 10.42 -2.54
N ARG A 110 -4.66 11.63 -2.79
CA ARG A 110 -3.24 11.86 -3.12
C ARG A 110 -2.57 12.62 -1.99
N ALA A 111 -1.34 12.23 -1.67
CA ALA A 111 -0.52 12.92 -0.69
C ALA A 111 -0.23 14.36 -1.15
N LYS A 112 -0.45 15.33 -0.26
CA LYS A 112 -0.07 16.72 -0.50
C LYS A 112 1.46 16.84 -0.57
N PRO A 113 2.00 17.69 -1.46
CA PRO A 113 3.39 18.08 -1.44
C PRO A 113 3.62 19.00 -0.24
N ARG A 114 3.78 18.38 0.92
CA ARG A 114 4.31 18.92 2.17
C ARG A 114 3.96 17.93 3.27
N PRO A 115 4.99 17.30 3.81
CA PRO A 115 4.92 16.91 5.19
C PRO A 115 6.05 17.58 5.97
N GLY A 116 5.71 18.25 7.07
CA GLY A 116 6.68 18.45 8.14
C GLY A 116 7.23 17.10 8.60
N ASP A 117 8.30 17.10 9.38
CA ASP A 117 9.23 15.97 9.57
C ASP A 117 8.57 14.61 9.94
N ASN A 118 7.31 14.63 10.42
CA ASN A 118 6.57 13.48 10.88
C ASN A 118 5.12 13.31 10.37
N GLN A 119 4.61 14.08 9.42
CA GLN A 119 3.22 13.91 8.94
C GLN A 119 3.17 13.41 7.50
N VAL A 120 2.03 12.92 7.02
CA VAL A 120 1.69 12.78 5.59
C VAL A 120 0.17 12.98 5.46
N ALA A 121 -0.25 14.03 4.76
CA ALA A 121 -1.67 14.35 4.56
C ALA A 121 -2.11 13.97 3.14
N PHE A 122 -3.24 13.27 3.03
CA PHE A 122 -3.86 12.88 1.77
C PHE A 122 -5.20 13.61 1.58
N GLU A 123 -5.50 13.99 0.34
CA GLU A 123 -6.79 14.60 -0.04
C GLU A 123 -7.45 13.87 -1.19
N PHE A 124 -8.78 13.82 -1.13
CA PHE A 124 -9.62 13.27 -2.18
C PHE A 124 -9.30 13.84 -3.56
N VAL A 125 -9.12 12.91 -4.50
CA VAL A 125 -8.96 13.18 -5.93
C VAL A 125 -10.22 12.75 -6.67
N ARG A 126 -10.70 11.53 -6.43
CA ARG A 126 -11.84 10.93 -7.12
C ARG A 126 -12.37 9.71 -6.38
N ALA A 127 -13.59 9.30 -6.70
CA ALA A 127 -14.13 7.98 -6.41
C ALA A 127 -14.89 7.51 -7.65
N THR A 128 -14.82 6.23 -7.99
CA THR A 128 -15.46 5.71 -9.21
C THR A 128 -16.86 5.17 -8.99
N ASN A 129 -17.30 5.06 -7.74
CA ASN A 129 -18.54 4.38 -7.36
C ASN A 129 -19.39 5.17 -6.35
N LEU A 130 -19.20 6.49 -6.26
CA LEU A 130 -20.17 7.35 -5.61
C LEU A 130 -21.35 7.54 -6.57
N ALA A 131 -22.57 7.34 -6.09
CA ALA A 131 -23.80 7.61 -6.83
C ALA A 131 -24.05 9.12 -6.96
N SER A 132 -23.64 9.90 -5.96
CA SER A 132 -23.72 11.36 -5.97
C SER A 132 -22.64 12.02 -5.12
N ASP A 133 -22.50 13.33 -5.24
CA ASP A 133 -21.64 14.15 -4.38
C ASP A 133 -22.17 14.31 -2.94
N LYS A 134 -23.38 13.82 -2.68
CA LYS A 134 -24.01 13.82 -1.35
C LYS A 134 -23.71 12.56 -0.55
N ASP A 135 -23.24 11.51 -1.21
CA ASP A 135 -22.92 10.24 -0.57
C ASP A 135 -21.86 10.45 0.51
N MET A 136 -21.92 9.65 1.57
CA MET A 136 -20.92 9.71 2.62
C MET A 136 -19.63 9.01 2.18
N TYR A 137 -18.48 9.68 2.29
CA TYR A 137 -17.17 9.10 1.99
C TYR A 137 -16.06 9.74 2.81
N MET A 138 -14.94 9.04 2.96
CA MET A 138 -13.73 9.60 3.53
C MET A 138 -13.07 10.55 2.54
N ARG A 139 -12.91 11.82 2.94
CA ARG A 139 -12.37 12.87 2.06
C ARG A 139 -10.88 13.09 2.25
N SER A 140 -10.37 12.96 3.47
CA SER A 140 -8.95 13.14 3.75
C SER A 140 -8.51 12.29 4.92
N VAL A 141 -7.21 12.01 4.96
CA VAL A 141 -6.54 11.40 6.10
C VAL A 141 -5.19 12.06 6.33
N THR A 142 -4.84 12.29 7.58
CA THR A 142 -3.48 12.69 7.98
C THR A 142 -2.87 11.62 8.85
N PHE A 143 -1.75 11.06 8.41
CA PHE A 143 -0.89 10.18 9.20
C PHE A 143 0.15 11.03 9.93
N THR A 144 0.32 10.80 11.24
CA THR A 144 1.37 11.43 12.06
C THR A 144 2.20 10.33 12.71
N PHE A 145 3.45 10.22 12.27
CA PHE A 145 4.43 9.23 12.72
C PHE A 145 5.12 9.76 13.98
N VAL A 146 4.56 9.47 15.16
CA VAL A 146 5.05 10.05 16.42
C VAL A 146 6.40 9.45 16.80
N ASP A 147 6.51 8.13 16.74
CA ASP A 147 7.74 7.35 16.97
C ASP A 147 7.61 5.96 16.30
N GLN A 148 8.54 5.04 16.56
CA GLN A 148 8.54 3.70 15.94
C GLN A 148 7.35 2.81 16.36
N ASP A 149 6.75 3.09 17.52
CA ASP A 149 5.71 2.30 18.16
C ASP A 149 4.41 3.10 18.33
N THR A 150 4.34 4.34 17.83
CA THR A 150 3.18 5.22 17.94
C THR A 150 2.83 5.89 16.62
N LEU A 151 1.61 5.66 16.14
CA LEU A 151 1.05 6.28 14.95
C LEU A 151 -0.26 6.99 15.32
N LYS A 152 -0.50 8.18 14.76
CA LYS A 152 -1.81 8.83 14.83
C LYS A 152 -2.39 8.99 13.44
N THR A 153 -3.69 8.78 13.30
CA THR A 153 -4.41 9.05 12.06
C THR A 153 -5.66 9.86 12.35
N GLU A 154 -5.89 10.93 11.59
CA GLU A 154 -7.15 11.68 11.61
C GLU A 154 -7.80 11.57 10.23
N TRP A 155 -8.98 10.95 10.18
CA TRP A 155 -9.78 10.79 8.98
C TRP A 155 -10.95 11.77 8.99
N THR A 156 -11.20 12.46 7.89
CA THR A 156 -12.33 13.40 7.75
C THR A 156 -13.39 12.80 6.85
N ASN A 157 -14.62 12.63 7.36
CA ASN A 157 -15.75 12.17 6.57
C ASN A 157 -16.56 13.35 6.02
N TYR A 158 -17.02 13.21 4.78
CA TYR A 158 -17.94 14.15 4.14
C TYR A 158 -19.28 13.48 3.92
N SER A 159 -20.37 14.25 4.00
CA SER A 159 -21.74 13.86 3.68
C SER A 159 -22.50 15.10 3.23
N ASP A 160 -23.39 14.99 2.24
CA ASP A 160 -24.10 16.14 1.66
C ASP A 160 -23.15 17.29 1.23
N GLY A 161 -21.99 16.94 0.68
CA GLY A 161 -20.99 17.92 0.21
C GLY A 161 -20.28 18.73 1.29
N LYS A 162 -20.49 18.42 2.58
CA LYS A 162 -19.87 19.12 3.72
C LYS A 162 -19.15 18.15 4.66
N GLU A 163 -18.22 18.68 5.45
CA GLU A 163 -17.60 17.93 6.54
C GLU A 163 -18.68 17.46 7.52
N ALA A 164 -18.67 16.16 7.80
CA ALA A 164 -19.68 15.49 8.62
C ALA A 164 -19.06 14.82 9.85
N GLY A 165 -17.78 15.08 10.13
CA GLY A 165 -17.07 14.59 11.30
C GLY A 165 -15.61 14.25 11.02
N LYS A 166 -14.95 13.83 12.10
CA LYS A 166 -13.59 13.32 12.07
C LYS A 166 -13.47 12.10 12.97
N SER A 167 -12.69 11.13 12.54
CA SER A 167 -12.30 9.97 13.33
C SER A 167 -10.80 10.04 13.58
N ALA A 168 -10.42 10.31 14.83
CA ALA A 168 -9.04 10.34 15.27
C ALA A 168 -8.70 9.02 15.99
N PHE A 169 -7.55 8.46 15.64
CA PHE A 169 -7.01 7.24 16.23
C PHE A 169 -5.57 7.49 16.68
N GLU A 170 -5.24 7.01 17.87
CA GLU A 170 -3.86 6.80 18.29
C GLU A 170 -3.62 5.29 18.38
N PHE A 171 -2.70 4.80 17.55
CA PHE A 171 -2.29 3.41 17.46
C PHE A 171 -0.95 3.21 18.15
N LYS A 172 -0.84 2.11 18.90
CA LYS A 172 0.40 1.59 19.46
C LYS A 172 0.73 0.26 18.79
N ARG A 173 2.01 0.06 18.47
CA ARG A 173 2.47 -1.20 17.88
C ARG A 173 2.24 -2.33 18.88
N GLN A 174 1.64 -3.41 18.40
CA GLN A 174 1.47 -4.62 19.17
C GLN A 174 2.80 -5.39 19.18
N LYS A 175 3.33 -5.64 20.38
CA LYS A 175 4.61 -6.34 20.60
C LYS A 175 4.43 -7.84 20.72
#